data_AF-G1UPF7-F1
#
_entry.id   AF-G1UPF7-F1
#
_cell.length_a   1.000
_cell.length_b   1.000
_cell.length_c   1.000
_cell.angle_alpha   90.00
_cell.angle_beta   90.00
_cell.angle_gamma   90.00
#
_symmetry.space_group_name_H-M   'P 1'
#
loop_
_entity.id
_entity.type
_entity.pdbx_description
1 polymer ?
#
loop_
_entity_poly.entity_id
_entity_poly.type
_entity_poly.pdbx_seq_one_letter_code
_entity_poly.pdbx_strand_id
1 'polypeptide(L)'
;MEKQSIAAPSDALLDRVYIVAATLSAFKGRRHVEVHIFRHGATEEELAALQGKNLVGPPDPAVPPQVLQGATEEAALRCILEAFTEEESRALVDYLEQRYAEHIEKITVCPLDLPVPLGVAPLSGIPEGKSTGFIRFEAVPNYPLPFVARGFYDLAIHEPLMAE
;
A
#
# COMPACT_ATOMS: atom_id res chain seq x y z
N MET A 1 -5.75 -19.09 -3.96
CA MET A 1 -4.95 -17.91 -3.64
C MET A 1 -3.46 -18.23 -3.78
N GLU A 2 -2.79 -17.58 -4.73
CA GLU A 2 -1.33 -17.56 -4.88
C GLU A 2 -0.72 -16.55 -3.88
N LYS A 3 0.47 -16.85 -3.35
CA LYS A 3 1.23 -15.94 -2.47
C LYS A 3 2.64 -15.78 -3.01
N GLN A 4 3.06 -14.54 -3.23
CA GLN A 4 4.42 -14.17 -3.62
C GLN A 4 4.97 -13.23 -2.56
N SER A 5 6.15 -13.55 -2.02
CA SER A 5 6.85 -12.69 -1.07
C SER A 5 8.30 -12.54 -1.49
N ILE A 6 8.77 -11.30 -1.53
CA ILE A 6 10.17 -10.94 -1.77
C ILE A 6 10.72 -10.45 -0.43
N ALA A 7 11.83 -11.02 0.01
CA ALA A 7 12.49 -10.59 1.24
C ALA A 7 13.16 -9.22 1.04
N ALA A 8 13.13 -8.37 2.07
CA ALA A 8 13.93 -7.16 2.09
C ALA A 8 15.44 -7.48 2.06
N PRO A 9 16.29 -6.60 1.52
CA PRO A 9 17.73 -6.71 1.65
C PRO A 9 18.16 -6.79 3.12
N SER A 10 19.19 -7.58 3.43
CA SER A 10 19.68 -7.77 4.80
C SER A 10 20.23 -6.50 5.46
N ASP A 11 20.51 -5.47 4.66
CA ASP A 11 21.01 -4.16 5.03
C ASP A 11 19.92 -3.06 4.98
N ALA A 12 18.64 -3.45 5.01
CA ALA A 12 17.52 -2.51 4.99
C ALA A 12 17.67 -1.45 6.10
N LEU A 13 17.57 -0.18 5.69
CA LEU A 13 17.75 0.98 6.57
C LEU A 13 16.61 1.16 7.59
N LEU A 14 15.48 0.48 7.38
CA LEU A 14 14.28 0.52 8.19
C LEU A 14 13.66 -0.87 8.27
N ASP A 15 13.03 -1.18 9.39
CA ASP A 15 12.22 -2.41 9.54
C ASP A 15 10.91 -2.31 8.73
N ARG A 16 10.39 -1.09 8.59
CA ARG A 16 9.12 -0.79 7.92
C ARG A 16 9.36 -0.50 6.44
N VAL A 17 9.35 -1.54 5.63
CA VAL A 17 9.62 -1.48 4.18
C VAL A 17 8.66 -2.32 3.34
N TYR A 18 7.85 -3.19 3.93
CA TYR A 18 7.02 -4.10 3.15
C TYR A 18 5.71 -3.45 2.70
N ILE A 19 5.45 -3.50 1.40
CA ILE A 19 4.14 -3.19 0.82
C ILE A 19 3.41 -4.49 0.51
N VAL A 20 2.09 -4.48 0.65
CA VAL A 20 1.23 -5.62 0.37
C VAL A 20 0.22 -5.25 -0.72
N ALA A 21 0.15 -6.04 -1.77
CA ALA A 21 -0.88 -5.92 -2.80
C ALA A 21 -1.69 -7.22 -2.86
N ALA A 22 -2.99 -7.11 -3.12
CA ALA A 22 -3.86 -8.24 -3.33
C ALA A 22 -4.64 -8.08 -4.63
N THR A 23 -4.77 -9.15 -5.39
CA THR A 23 -5.64 -9.20 -6.57
C THR A 23 -6.93 -9.91 -6.17
N LEU A 24 -8.05 -9.17 -6.19
CA LEU A 24 -9.37 -9.70 -5.91
C LEU A 24 -9.98 -10.30 -7.18
N SER A 25 -10.58 -11.48 -7.06
CA SER A 25 -11.20 -12.17 -8.20
C SER A 25 -12.36 -11.40 -8.80
N ALA A 26 -13.20 -10.83 -7.93
CA ALA A 26 -14.25 -9.91 -8.30
C ALA A 26 -14.46 -8.88 -7.20
N PHE A 27 -14.58 -7.60 -7.58
CA PHE A 27 -14.90 -6.53 -6.64
C PHE A 27 -15.66 -5.41 -7.35
N LYS A 28 -16.81 -5.01 -6.78
CA LYS A 28 -17.67 -3.93 -7.30
C LYS A 28 -17.94 -3.99 -8.81
N GLY A 29 -18.22 -5.19 -9.32
CA GLY A 29 -18.54 -5.41 -10.74
C GLY A 29 -17.33 -5.39 -11.69
N ARG A 30 -16.11 -5.42 -11.17
CA ARG A 30 -14.85 -5.60 -11.93
C ARG A 30 -14.19 -6.94 -11.58
N ARG A 31 -13.39 -7.48 -12.50
CA ARG A 31 -12.54 -8.68 -12.29
C ARG A 31 -11.09 -8.28 -12.10
N HIS A 32 -10.32 -9.17 -11.46
CA HIS A 32 -8.87 -9.03 -11.32
C HIS A 32 -8.47 -7.66 -10.76
N VAL A 33 -9.19 -7.23 -9.71
CA VAL A 33 -9.04 -5.88 -9.16
C VAL A 33 -7.81 -5.86 -8.27
N GLU A 34 -6.86 -4.99 -8.58
CA GLU A 34 -5.69 -4.77 -7.78
C GLU A 34 -6.01 -3.85 -6.61
N VAL A 35 -5.58 -4.26 -5.43
CA VAL A 35 -5.75 -3.52 -4.18
C VAL A 35 -4.39 -3.34 -3.55
N HIS A 36 -3.98 -2.09 -3.37
CA HIS A 36 -2.77 -1.74 -2.63
C HIS A 36 -3.12 -1.58 -1.16
N ILE A 37 -2.61 -2.47 -0.33
CA ILE A 37 -2.88 -2.47 1.11
C ILE A 37 -1.73 -1.75 1.81
N PHE A 38 -2.10 -0.80 2.65
CA PHE A 38 -1.17 0.05 3.39
C PHE A 38 -1.58 0.20 4.85
N ARG A 39 -0.60 0.47 5.70
CA ARG A 39 -0.81 0.86 7.08
C ARG A 39 -1.36 2.28 7.13
N HIS A 40 -2.47 2.46 7.82
CA HIS A 40 -3.04 3.78 8.06
C HIS A 40 -2.82 4.24 9.49
N GLY A 41 -2.87 5.55 9.72
CA GLY A 41 -2.75 6.15 11.05
C GLY A 41 -1.32 6.42 11.49
N ALA A 42 -0.41 6.71 10.55
CA ALA A 42 0.93 7.18 10.87
C ALA A 42 0.87 8.46 11.73
N THR A 43 1.68 8.51 12.80
CA THR A 43 1.71 9.67 13.71
C THR A 43 2.81 10.66 13.33
N GLU A 44 2.70 11.89 13.84
CA GLU A 44 3.71 12.93 13.62
C GLU A 44 5.04 12.57 14.31
N GLU A 45 5.01 11.81 15.40
CA GLU A 45 6.22 11.28 16.04
C GLU A 45 6.94 10.26 15.14
N GLU A 46 6.19 9.38 14.47
CA GLU A 46 6.76 8.43 13.51
C GLU A 46 7.39 9.17 12.32
N LEU A 47 6.74 10.24 11.84
CA LEU A 47 7.25 11.09 10.78
C LEU A 47 8.54 11.80 11.19
N ALA A 48 8.56 12.44 12.35
CA ALA A 48 9.74 13.09 12.89
C ALA A 48 10.92 12.12 13.05
N ALA A 49 10.65 10.86 13.38
CA ALA A 49 11.68 9.82 13.49
C ALA A 49 12.31 9.40 12.14
N LEU A 50 11.68 9.72 11.00
CA LEU A 50 12.23 9.47 9.66
C LEU A 50 12.96 10.67 9.06
N GLN A 51 12.67 11.89 9.52
CA GLN A 51 13.28 13.10 9.00
C GLN A 51 14.82 13.07 9.13
N GLY A 52 15.51 13.47 8.06
CA GLY A 52 16.98 13.53 8.02
C GLY A 52 17.69 12.19 7.82
N LYS A 53 16.98 11.08 7.60
CA LYS A 53 17.58 9.76 7.34
C LYS A 53 17.93 9.48 5.87
N ASN A 54 17.86 10.47 4.98
CA ASN A 54 18.12 10.33 3.54
C ASN A 54 17.28 9.23 2.87
N LEU A 55 16.03 9.09 3.29
CA LEU A 55 15.10 8.07 2.78
C LEU A 55 14.37 8.48 1.51
N VAL A 56 14.50 9.75 1.11
CA VAL A 56 13.89 10.32 -0.09
C VAL A 56 15.01 10.70 -1.07
N GLY A 57 14.95 10.10 -2.25
CA GLY A 57 15.89 10.30 -3.33
C GLY A 57 15.46 11.38 -4.31
N PRO A 58 16.22 11.60 -5.40
CA PRO A 58 15.79 12.45 -6.49
C PRO A 58 14.46 11.94 -7.09
N PRO A 59 13.66 12.82 -7.71
CA PRO A 59 12.45 12.38 -8.39
C PRO A 59 12.77 11.40 -9.52
N ASP A 60 11.84 10.50 -9.80
CA ASP A 60 11.96 9.56 -10.92
C ASP A 60 12.03 10.35 -12.24
N PRO A 61 13.07 10.14 -13.08
CA PRO A 61 13.22 10.84 -14.36
C PRO A 61 12.06 10.59 -15.34
N ALA A 62 11.29 9.51 -15.15
CA ALA A 62 10.09 9.23 -15.95
C ALA A 62 8.88 10.11 -15.56
N VAL A 63 8.91 10.74 -14.39
CA VAL A 63 7.81 11.58 -13.90
C VAL A 63 7.95 13.01 -14.45
N PRO A 64 6.93 13.54 -15.17
CA PRO A 64 6.99 14.90 -15.69
C PRO A 64 7.10 15.94 -14.57
N PRO A 65 7.90 17.02 -14.74
CA PRO A 65 8.07 18.06 -13.72
C PRO A 65 6.77 18.73 -13.25
N GLN A 66 5.74 18.74 -14.09
CA GLN A 66 4.42 19.27 -13.76
C GLN A 66 3.72 18.44 -12.68
N VAL A 67 3.93 17.12 -12.67
CA VAL A 67 3.37 16.21 -11.66
C VAL A 67 4.10 16.37 -10.32
N LEU A 68 5.35 16.81 -10.34
CA LEU A 68 6.14 17.10 -9.15
C LEU A 68 5.79 18.45 -8.49
N GLN A 69 4.89 19.26 -9.08
CA GLN A 69 4.47 20.51 -8.47
C GLN A 69 3.72 20.25 -7.16
N GLY A 70 4.31 20.69 -6.05
CA GLY A 70 3.78 20.43 -4.71
C GLY A 70 4.26 19.13 -4.07
N ALA A 71 5.17 18.39 -4.72
CA ALA A 71 5.85 17.26 -4.11
C ALA A 71 6.69 17.74 -2.91
N THR A 72 6.54 17.08 -1.77
CA THR A 72 7.30 17.36 -0.56
C THR A 72 8.01 16.10 -0.09
N GLU A 73 9.16 16.28 0.55
CA GLU A 73 9.84 15.18 1.24
C GLU A 73 8.92 14.55 2.29
N GLU A 74 8.14 15.39 2.99
CA GLU A 74 7.18 14.95 3.99
C GLU A 74 6.13 13.97 3.44
N ALA A 75 5.60 14.22 2.24
CA ALA A 75 4.66 13.31 1.58
C ALA A 75 5.33 11.96 1.24
N ALA A 76 6.56 11.99 0.72
CA ALA A 76 7.32 10.78 0.42
C ALA A 76 7.65 9.98 1.70
N LEU A 77 8.00 10.65 2.80
CA LEU A 77 8.20 10.01 4.11
C LEU A 77 6.90 9.39 4.64
N ARG A 78 5.74 10.05 4.47
CA ARG A 78 4.45 9.45 4.83
C ARG A 78 4.12 8.21 4.00
N CYS A 79 4.55 8.14 2.74
CA CYS A 79 4.44 6.92 1.93
C CYS A 79 5.28 5.76 2.53
N ILE A 80 6.44 6.04 3.12
CA ILE A 80 7.22 5.01 3.81
C ILE A 80 6.49 4.53 5.09
N LEU A 81 5.84 5.42 5.83
CA LEU A 81 5.09 5.07 7.04
C LEU A 81 3.82 4.24 6.77
N GLU A 82 3.38 4.21 5.52
CA GLU A 82 2.32 3.36 5.02
C GLU A 82 2.76 1.91 4.74
N ALA A 83 4.08 1.66 4.72
CA ALA A 83 4.60 0.30 4.67
C ALA A 83 4.44 -0.43 6.01
N PHE A 84 4.59 -1.75 5.95
CA PHE A 84 4.54 -2.66 7.08
C PHE A 84 5.94 -3.11 7.48
N THR A 85 6.10 -3.47 8.75
CA THR A 85 7.20 -4.32 9.20
C THR A 85 7.02 -5.74 8.69
N GLU A 86 8.05 -6.58 8.82
CA GLU A 86 7.96 -7.99 8.45
C GLU A 86 6.84 -8.70 9.23
N GLU A 87 6.76 -8.46 10.54
CA GLU A 87 5.75 -9.04 11.41
C GLU A 87 4.34 -8.58 11.05
N GLU A 88 4.15 -7.28 10.82
CA GLU A 88 2.85 -6.72 10.42
C GLU A 88 2.42 -7.26 9.05
N SER A 89 3.34 -7.35 8.07
CA SER A 89 3.02 -7.87 6.74
C SER A 89 2.61 -9.34 6.80
N ARG A 90 3.32 -10.18 7.58
CA ARG A 90 2.94 -11.57 7.81
C ARG A 90 1.57 -11.68 8.48
N ALA A 91 1.34 -10.94 9.56
CA ALA A 91 0.06 -10.94 10.26
C ALA A 91 -1.10 -10.50 9.36
N LEU A 92 -0.86 -9.52 8.49
CA LEU A 92 -1.84 -9.07 7.49
C LEU A 92 -2.13 -10.17 6.45
N VAL A 93 -1.11 -10.84 5.92
CA VAL A 93 -1.30 -11.96 4.98
C VAL A 93 -2.11 -13.08 5.63
N ASP A 94 -1.77 -13.47 6.86
CA ASP A 94 -2.51 -14.50 7.60
C ASP A 94 -3.98 -14.10 7.81
N TYR A 95 -4.24 -12.83 8.13
CA TYR A 95 -5.58 -12.28 8.26
C TYR A 95 -6.37 -12.35 6.93
N LEU A 96 -5.73 -11.95 5.83
CA LEU A 96 -6.35 -11.97 4.50
C LEU A 96 -6.66 -13.40 4.04
N GLU A 97 -5.75 -14.34 4.31
CA GLU A 97 -5.95 -15.77 4.03
C GLU A 97 -7.12 -16.34 4.82
N GLN A 98 -7.16 -16.09 6.13
CA GLN A 98 -8.20 -16.66 6.99
C GLN A 98 -9.61 -16.14 6.67
N ARG A 99 -9.74 -14.87 6.26
CA ARG A 99 -11.05 -14.23 6.07
C ARG A 99 -11.50 -14.13 4.61
N TYR A 100 -10.56 -14.07 3.67
CA TYR A 100 -10.86 -13.66 2.29
C TYR A 100 -10.21 -14.54 1.23
N ALA A 101 -9.63 -15.71 1.57
CA ALA A 101 -8.96 -16.58 0.59
C ALA A 101 -9.83 -16.96 -0.63
N GLU A 102 -11.15 -17.07 -0.47
CA GLU A 102 -12.07 -17.37 -1.58
C GLU A 102 -12.26 -16.20 -2.56
N HIS A 103 -11.95 -14.98 -2.12
CA HIS A 103 -12.09 -13.75 -2.91
C HIS A 103 -10.76 -13.22 -3.45
N ILE A 104 -9.63 -13.77 -3.01
CA ILE A 104 -8.30 -13.31 -3.37
C ILE A 104 -7.63 -14.33 -4.29
N GLU A 105 -7.24 -13.87 -5.47
CA GLU A 105 -6.51 -14.66 -6.45
C GLU A 105 -5.03 -14.72 -6.08
N LYS A 106 -4.45 -13.57 -5.77
CA LYS A 106 -3.02 -13.40 -5.51
C LYS A 106 -2.79 -12.40 -4.38
N ILE A 107 -1.80 -12.68 -3.54
CA ILE A 107 -1.19 -11.72 -2.63
C ILE A 107 0.28 -11.58 -2.99
N THR A 108 0.75 -10.33 -3.09
CA THR A 108 2.15 -9.99 -3.29
C THR A 108 2.64 -9.17 -2.11
N VAL A 109 3.76 -9.57 -1.53
CA VAL A 109 4.50 -8.81 -0.50
C VAL A 109 5.87 -8.50 -1.07
N CYS A 110 6.23 -7.22 -1.15
CA CYS A 110 7.55 -6.81 -1.60
C CYS A 110 8.08 -5.64 -0.76
N PRO A 111 9.41 -5.52 -0.62
CA PRO A 111 10.00 -4.36 0.02
C PRO A 111 9.91 -3.14 -0.91
N LEU A 112 9.82 -1.96 -0.33
CA LEU A 112 10.08 -0.70 -1.00
C LEU A 112 11.55 -0.61 -1.38
N ASP A 113 11.81 -0.07 -2.56
CA ASP A 113 13.16 0.34 -2.94
C ASP A 113 13.47 1.68 -2.26
N LEU A 114 14.43 1.66 -1.33
CA LEU A 114 14.91 2.85 -0.64
C LEU A 114 16.21 3.36 -1.31
N PRO A 115 16.39 4.69 -1.41
CA PRO A 115 15.44 5.74 -1.02
C PRO A 115 14.25 5.86 -2.00
N VAL A 116 13.06 6.21 -1.50
CA VAL A 116 11.89 6.42 -2.36
C VAL A 116 12.04 7.70 -3.18
N PRO A 117 11.58 7.77 -4.43
CA PRO A 117 11.73 8.98 -5.24
C PRO A 117 10.87 10.13 -4.71
N LEU A 118 11.40 11.35 -4.77
CA LEU A 118 10.61 12.57 -4.52
C LEU A 118 9.42 12.63 -5.49
N GLY A 119 8.24 12.97 -4.99
CA GLY A 119 7.00 13.02 -5.78
C GLY A 119 6.10 11.81 -5.58
N VAL A 120 6.56 10.77 -4.89
CA VAL A 120 5.67 9.71 -4.39
C VAL A 120 4.77 10.29 -3.30
N ALA A 121 3.46 10.08 -3.44
CA ALA A 121 2.45 10.52 -2.50
C ALA A 121 1.92 9.32 -1.69
N PRO A 122 1.56 9.53 -0.41
CA PRO A 122 0.92 8.49 0.39
C PRO A 122 -0.47 8.16 -0.18
N LEU A 123 -0.83 6.88 -0.20
CA LEU A 123 -2.13 6.39 -0.67
C LEU A 123 -3.27 6.97 0.16
N SER A 124 -3.07 7.20 1.46
CA SER A 124 -4.05 7.83 2.35
C SER A 124 -4.42 9.25 1.96
N GLY A 125 -3.60 9.93 1.15
CA GLY A 125 -3.89 11.27 0.63
C GLY A 125 -4.77 11.28 -0.62
N ILE A 126 -5.05 10.12 -1.24
CA ILE A 126 -5.83 10.04 -2.47
C ILE A 126 -7.33 10.25 -2.14
N PRO A 127 -8.02 11.20 -2.79
CA PRO A 127 -9.45 11.39 -2.57
C PRO A 127 -10.24 10.21 -3.17
N GLU A 128 -11.27 9.77 -2.44
CA GLU A 128 -12.23 8.79 -2.96
C GLU A 128 -13.09 9.42 -4.06
N GLY A 129 -13.37 8.65 -5.10
CA GLY A 129 -14.08 9.09 -6.29
C GLY A 129 -15.14 8.09 -6.73
N LYS A 130 -15.56 8.21 -8.00
CA LYS A 130 -16.55 7.29 -8.58
C LYS A 130 -15.97 5.87 -8.77
N SER A 131 -14.70 5.77 -9.15
CA SER A 131 -13.99 4.51 -9.40
C SER A 131 -12.92 4.19 -8.37
N THR A 132 -12.40 5.20 -7.67
CA THR A 132 -11.37 5.04 -6.64
C THR A 132 -11.98 4.98 -5.24
N GLY A 133 -11.40 4.18 -4.35
CA GLY A 133 -11.78 4.22 -2.94
C GLY A 133 -10.96 3.30 -2.04
N PHE A 134 -11.39 3.18 -0.78
CA PHE A 134 -10.70 2.38 0.22
C PHE A 134 -11.55 1.26 0.82
N ILE A 135 -10.99 0.07 0.85
CA ILE A 135 -11.40 -1.01 1.74
C ILE A 135 -10.87 -0.68 3.14
N ARG A 136 -11.79 -0.57 4.10
CA ARG A 136 -11.49 -0.26 5.51
C ARG A 136 -11.60 -1.55 6.32
N PHE A 137 -10.47 -2.22 6.53
CA PHE A 137 -10.47 -3.51 7.24
C PHE A 137 -10.84 -3.34 8.72
N GLU A 138 -10.53 -2.17 9.30
CA GLU A 138 -10.86 -1.81 10.68
C GLU A 138 -12.36 -1.68 10.94
N ALA A 139 -13.16 -1.48 9.88
CA ALA A 139 -14.62 -1.41 9.98
C ALA A 139 -15.27 -2.80 10.09
N VAL A 140 -14.51 -3.88 9.84
CA VAL A 140 -15.00 -5.26 9.91
C VAL A 140 -15.10 -5.68 11.39
N PRO A 141 -16.24 -6.26 11.83
CA PRO A 141 -16.38 -6.75 13.19
C PRO A 141 -15.24 -7.68 13.61
N ASN A 142 -14.79 -7.54 14.85
CA ASN A 142 -13.70 -8.32 15.43
C ASN A 142 -12.39 -8.25 14.60
N TYR A 143 -12.06 -7.11 14.01
CA TYR A 143 -10.77 -6.91 13.34
C TYR A 143 -9.61 -7.16 14.33
N PRO A 144 -8.75 -8.17 14.09
CA PRO A 144 -7.86 -8.71 15.12
C PRO A 144 -6.47 -8.07 15.14
N LEU A 145 -6.11 -7.30 14.11
CA LEU A 145 -4.75 -6.79 13.95
C LEU A 145 -4.55 -5.54 14.84
N PRO A 146 -3.38 -5.41 15.49
CA PRO A 146 -3.08 -4.28 16.38
C PRO A 146 -2.75 -2.98 15.63
N PHE A 147 -2.85 -2.98 14.30
CA PHE A 147 -2.60 -1.85 13.41
C PHE A 147 -3.74 -1.70 12.40
N VAL A 148 -3.97 -0.48 11.94
CA VAL A 148 -4.99 -0.19 10.94
C VAL A 148 -4.42 -0.45 9.55
N ALA A 149 -5.07 -1.32 8.78
CA ALA A 149 -4.77 -1.53 7.37
C ALA A 149 -5.93 -1.02 6.52
N ARG A 150 -5.62 -0.42 5.37
CA ARG A 150 -6.60 -0.04 4.35
C ARG A 150 -6.15 -0.49 2.97
N GLY A 151 -7.09 -0.87 2.12
CA GLY A 151 -6.83 -1.26 0.73
C GLY A 151 -7.30 -0.19 -0.24
N PHE A 152 -6.39 0.48 -0.93
CA PHE A 152 -6.71 1.37 -2.05
C PHE A 152 -7.01 0.57 -3.32
N TYR A 153 -8.06 0.93 -4.05
CA TYR A 153 -8.37 0.37 -5.36
C TYR A 153 -8.75 1.49 -6.35
N ASP A 154 -8.51 1.26 -7.64
CA ASP A 154 -9.04 2.07 -8.74
C ASP A 154 -9.75 1.18 -9.76
N LEU A 155 -11.09 1.23 -9.79
CA LEU A 155 -11.89 0.41 -10.71
C LEU A 155 -11.80 0.87 -12.17
N ALA A 156 -11.28 2.07 -12.46
CA ALA A 156 -11.23 2.61 -13.82
C ALA A 156 -10.22 1.86 -14.71
N ILE A 157 -9.18 1.28 -14.10
CA ILE A 157 -8.12 0.56 -14.78
C ILE A 157 -8.39 -0.94 -14.95
N HIS A 158 -9.50 -1.46 -14.39
CA HIS A 158 -9.81 -2.90 -14.37
C HIS A 158 -10.99 -3.27 -15.28
N GLU A 159 -11.00 -4.51 -15.76
CA GLU A 159 -12.01 -5.02 -16.68
C GLU A 159 -13.39 -5.21 -16.01
N PRO A 160 -14.50 -4.89 -16.70
CA PRO A 160 -15.84 -5.23 -16.23
C PRO A 160 -16.05 -6.74 -16.02
N LEU A 161 -16.82 -7.11 -14.99
CA LEU A 161 -17.25 -8.50 -14.73
C LEU A 161 -18.13 -9.07 -15.85
N MET A 162 -18.81 -8.19 -16.59
CA MET A 162 -19.53 -8.51 -17.82
C MET A 162 -19.08 -7.54 -18.92
N ALA A 163 -18.36 -8.06 -19.91
CA ALA A 163 -18.50 -7.57 -21.27
C ALA A 163 -19.80 -8.18 -21.79
N GLU A 164 -20.79 -7.35 -22.13
CA GLU A 164 -21.83 -7.79 -23.06
C GLU A 164 -21.20 -8.03 -24.44
#